data_AF-A0A183JJX4-F1
#
_entry.id   AF-A0A183JJX4-F1
#
_cell.length_a   1.000
_cell.length_b   1.000
_cell.length_c   1.000
_cell.angle_alpha   90.00
_cell.angle_beta   90.00
_cell.angle_gamma   90.00
#
_symmetry.space_group_name_H-M   'P 1'
#
loop_
_entity.id
_entity.type
_entity.pdbx_description
1 polymer ?
#
loop_
_entity_poly.entity_id
_entity_poly.type
_entity_poly.pdbx_seq_one_letter_code
_entity_poly.pdbx_strand_id
1 'polypeptide(L)'
;MIWEQRVSIIVMMTRLEERSRVKCDQYWPSRGPESFASGLLLVKPVDTIELAYYTIRTFHLTARGIEDECREVKHFQFTGWPDHGVPEYPIPLLLFIRRVRATLAPNTNNMFQSNHNVEQAPIVVHCSAGVGRTGAFIVIDIMLERLKYEKTVDIYGCVKALRKQRNFMVQTEDQYIFIHSALLEVIDAGNTEVPARNLSAHIKKLRMLDATGGSGMELEFKFILYEDTLTRLLNLAHKQPISK
;
A
#
# COMPACT_ATOMS: atom_id res chain seq x y z
N MET A 1 -1.81 -21.15 -8.91
CA MET A 1 -1.94 -20.14 -7.82
C MET A 1 -2.81 -18.94 -8.19
N ILE A 2 -2.35 -17.97 -9.02
CA ILE A 2 -3.10 -16.71 -9.29
C ILE A 2 -4.54 -16.99 -9.77
N TRP A 3 -4.69 -17.88 -10.74
CA TRP A 3 -6.00 -18.32 -11.21
C TRP A 3 -6.80 -19.06 -10.13
N GLU A 4 -6.27 -20.14 -9.56
CA GLU A 4 -6.99 -21.00 -8.59
C GLU A 4 -7.49 -20.23 -7.36
N GLN A 5 -6.68 -19.30 -6.85
CA GLN A 5 -6.99 -18.48 -5.67
C GLN A 5 -7.80 -17.22 -6.03
N ARG A 6 -8.24 -17.08 -7.28
CA ARG A 6 -9.04 -15.96 -7.79
C ARG A 6 -8.41 -14.59 -7.52
N VAL A 7 -7.08 -14.53 -7.54
CA VAL A 7 -6.31 -13.31 -7.21
C VAL A 7 -6.53 -12.27 -8.31
N SER A 8 -6.99 -11.08 -7.93
CA SER A 8 -7.14 -9.92 -8.82
C SER A 8 -6.03 -8.87 -8.63
N ILE A 9 -5.26 -8.95 -7.54
CA ILE A 9 -4.18 -8.00 -7.23
C ILE A 9 -2.89 -8.74 -6.88
N ILE A 10 -1.83 -8.37 -7.58
CA ILE A 10 -0.45 -8.77 -7.25
C ILE A 10 0.32 -7.52 -6.84
N VAL A 11 1.02 -7.58 -5.72
CA VAL A 11 1.92 -6.53 -5.23
C VAL A 11 3.36 -7.05 -5.24
N MET A 12 4.19 -6.46 -6.09
CA MET A 12 5.60 -6.74 -6.24
C MET A 12 6.43 -5.65 -5.57
N MET A 13 7.09 -5.99 -4.46
CA MET A 13 7.89 -5.07 -3.63
C MET A 13 9.37 -5.07 -3.99
N THR A 14 9.72 -5.25 -5.26
CA THR A 14 11.10 -5.33 -5.73
C THR A 14 11.24 -4.92 -7.19
N ARG A 15 12.44 -4.48 -7.58
CA ARG A 15 12.87 -4.48 -8.98
C ARG A 15 13.26 -5.90 -9.38
N LEU A 16 13.31 -6.17 -10.70
CA LEU A 16 13.80 -7.44 -11.23
C LEU A 16 15.28 -7.66 -10.85
N GLU A 17 16.06 -6.58 -10.93
CA GLU A 17 17.49 -6.56 -10.66
C GLU A 17 17.86 -5.37 -9.77
N GLU A 18 18.77 -5.62 -8.83
CA GLU A 18 19.29 -4.63 -7.87
C GLU A 18 20.81 -4.84 -7.74
N ARG A 19 21.61 -3.82 -8.07
CA ARG A 19 23.09 -3.89 -8.13
C ARG A 19 23.61 -5.11 -8.91
N SER A 20 23.07 -5.36 -10.10
CA SER A 20 23.48 -6.50 -10.93
C SER A 20 23.20 -7.87 -10.33
N ARG A 21 22.33 -7.94 -9.32
CA ARG A 21 21.81 -9.19 -8.76
C ARG A 21 20.34 -9.31 -9.08
N VAL A 22 19.98 -10.40 -9.76
CA VAL A 22 18.59 -10.77 -9.98
C VAL A 22 17.90 -11.00 -8.63
N LYS A 23 16.79 -10.30 -8.42
CA LYS A 23 15.94 -10.41 -7.22
C LYS A 23 14.67 -11.19 -7.51
N CYS A 24 14.15 -11.05 -8.73
CA CYS A 24 12.96 -11.72 -9.22
C CYS A 24 13.08 -11.83 -10.73
N ASP A 25 12.81 -13.01 -11.27
CA ASP A 25 12.63 -13.17 -12.71
C ASP A 25 11.33 -12.51 -13.14
N GLN A 26 11.28 -12.08 -14.41
CA GLN A 26 10.05 -11.55 -14.97
C GLN A 26 9.05 -12.69 -15.19
N TYR A 27 7.86 -12.57 -14.61
CA TYR A 27 6.79 -13.57 -14.72
C TYR A 27 5.54 -13.02 -15.45
N TRP A 28 5.72 -11.99 -16.24
CA TRP A 28 4.68 -11.36 -17.04
C TRP A 28 5.18 -11.12 -18.48
N PRO A 29 4.29 -11.03 -19.47
CA PRO A 29 4.68 -10.77 -20.84
C PRO A 29 5.22 -9.34 -21.03
N SER A 30 6.31 -9.20 -21.78
CA SER A 30 6.80 -7.88 -22.22
C SER A 30 6.08 -7.37 -23.48
N ARG A 31 5.66 -8.27 -24.38
CA ARG A 31 5.04 -7.92 -25.66
C ARG A 31 4.00 -8.97 -26.06
N GLY A 32 2.75 -8.53 -26.23
CA GLY A 32 1.65 -9.39 -26.65
C GLY A 32 1.26 -10.47 -25.63
N PRO A 33 0.28 -11.33 -25.95
CA PRO A 33 -0.11 -12.45 -25.09
C PRO A 33 1.00 -13.52 -25.00
N GLU A 34 1.21 -14.07 -23.80
CA GLU A 34 2.17 -15.15 -23.56
C GLU A 34 1.55 -16.25 -22.67
N SER A 35 1.97 -17.49 -22.88
CA SER A 35 1.48 -18.64 -22.13
C SER A 35 2.41 -18.99 -20.96
N PHE A 36 1.85 -19.12 -19.77
CA PHE A 36 2.53 -19.48 -18.53
C PHE A 36 2.00 -20.81 -17.99
N ALA A 37 2.66 -21.32 -16.93
CA ALA A 37 2.30 -22.58 -16.28
C ALA A 37 2.17 -23.75 -17.27
N SER A 38 3.20 -23.93 -18.10
CA SER A 38 3.24 -24.99 -19.13
C SER A 38 2.05 -24.96 -20.10
N GLY A 39 1.58 -23.76 -20.45
CA GLY A 39 0.48 -23.57 -21.40
C GLY A 39 -0.92 -23.64 -20.77
N LEU A 40 -1.02 -23.69 -19.44
CA LEU A 40 -2.31 -23.72 -18.75
C LEU A 40 -2.95 -22.34 -18.60
N LEU A 41 -2.14 -21.27 -18.67
CA LEU A 41 -2.60 -19.91 -18.42
C LEU A 41 -2.10 -18.96 -19.51
N LEU A 42 -3.02 -18.40 -20.30
CA LEU A 42 -2.72 -17.32 -21.22
C LEU A 42 -2.81 -15.99 -20.48
N VAL A 43 -1.75 -15.18 -20.54
CA VAL A 43 -1.69 -13.85 -19.93
C VAL A 43 -1.54 -12.82 -21.04
N LYS A 44 -2.52 -11.92 -21.16
CA LYS A 44 -2.55 -10.84 -22.15
C LYS A 44 -2.32 -9.49 -21.47
N PRO A 45 -1.29 -8.71 -21.85
CA PRO A 45 -1.14 -7.34 -21.36
C PRO A 45 -2.24 -6.45 -21.93
N VAL A 46 -2.81 -5.59 -21.08
CA VAL A 46 -3.89 -4.66 -21.43
C VAL A 46 -3.42 -3.21 -21.32
N ASP A 47 -2.81 -2.85 -20.19
CA ASP A 47 -2.39 -1.48 -19.90
C ASP A 47 -1.15 -1.46 -19.02
N THR A 48 -0.38 -0.38 -19.10
CA THR A 48 0.79 -0.13 -18.24
C THR A 48 0.89 1.36 -17.93
N ILE A 49 0.89 1.69 -16.64
CA ILE A 49 1.05 3.04 -16.12
C ILE A 49 2.36 3.08 -15.33
N GLU A 50 3.32 3.83 -15.82
CA GLU A 50 4.61 4.06 -15.14
C GLU A 50 4.58 5.39 -14.39
N LEU A 51 4.89 5.34 -13.10
CA LEU A 51 4.98 6.50 -12.22
C LEU A 51 6.35 6.50 -11.54
N ALA A 52 6.68 7.61 -10.88
CA ALA A 52 8.02 7.82 -10.30
C ALA A 52 8.49 6.69 -9.36
N TYR A 53 7.59 6.14 -8.54
CA TYR A 53 7.94 5.15 -7.50
C TYR A 53 7.29 3.78 -7.68
N TYR A 54 6.44 3.62 -8.69
CA TYR A 54 5.79 2.35 -8.96
C TYR A 54 5.23 2.26 -10.38
N THR A 55 5.04 1.03 -10.85
CA THR A 55 4.39 0.70 -12.11
C THR A 55 3.11 -0.08 -11.83
N ILE A 56 2.03 0.22 -12.55
CA ILE A 56 0.81 -0.59 -12.55
C ILE A 56 0.68 -1.24 -13.92
N ARG A 57 0.50 -2.56 -13.96
CA ARG A 57 0.16 -3.29 -15.18
C ARG A 57 -1.20 -3.94 -15.03
N THR A 58 -1.99 -3.92 -16.09
CA THR A 58 -3.27 -4.66 -16.14
C THR A 58 -3.12 -5.82 -17.11
N PHE A 59 -3.52 -7.01 -16.67
CA PHE A 59 -3.48 -8.23 -17.46
C PHE A 59 -4.86 -8.88 -17.51
N HIS A 60 -5.17 -9.51 -18.64
CA HIS A 60 -6.27 -10.45 -18.76
C HIS A 60 -5.72 -11.88 -18.76
N LEU A 61 -6.29 -12.72 -17.91
CA LEU A 61 -5.95 -14.13 -17.78
C LEU A 61 -7.08 -14.98 -18.35
N THR A 62 -6.71 -16.02 -19.09
CA THR A 62 -7.62 -17.08 -19.54
C THR A 62 -6.97 -18.43 -19.26
N ALA A 63 -7.71 -19.34 -18.63
CA ALA A 63 -7.22 -20.70 -18.38
C ALA A 63 -7.57 -21.62 -19.54
N ARG A 64 -6.64 -22.53 -19.86
CA ARG A 64 -6.86 -23.55 -20.89
C ARG A 64 -8.07 -24.42 -20.53
N GLY A 65 -8.99 -24.58 -21.48
CA GLY A 65 -10.23 -25.34 -21.29
C GLY A 65 -11.32 -24.58 -20.53
N ILE A 66 -11.11 -23.31 -20.21
CA ILE A 66 -12.12 -22.41 -19.60
C ILE A 66 -12.18 -21.12 -20.45
N GLU A 67 -12.64 -21.27 -21.69
CA GLU A 67 -12.57 -20.19 -22.70
C GLU A 67 -13.57 -19.06 -22.44
N ASP A 68 -14.68 -19.35 -21.76
CA ASP A 68 -15.72 -18.37 -21.43
C ASP A 68 -15.37 -17.49 -20.21
N GLU A 69 -14.25 -17.75 -19.53
CA GLU A 69 -13.83 -16.99 -18.36
C GLU A 69 -12.55 -16.18 -18.64
N CYS A 70 -12.67 -14.86 -18.54
CA CYS A 70 -11.56 -13.92 -18.58
C CYS A 70 -11.48 -13.17 -17.25
N ARG A 71 -10.31 -13.20 -16.59
CA ARG A 71 -10.09 -12.53 -15.31
C ARG A 71 -9.09 -11.39 -15.46
N GLU A 72 -9.46 -10.20 -14.98
CA GLU A 72 -8.53 -9.09 -14.88
C GLU A 72 -7.65 -9.23 -13.63
N VAL A 73 -6.34 -9.04 -13.80
CA VAL A 73 -5.36 -8.95 -12.72
C VAL A 73 -4.60 -7.65 -12.84
N LYS A 74 -4.56 -6.87 -11.75
CA LYS A 74 -3.69 -5.71 -11.62
C LYS A 74 -2.41 -6.06 -10.87
N HIS A 75 -1.28 -5.77 -11.50
CA HIS A 75 0.06 -5.95 -10.96
C HIS A 75 0.63 -4.59 -10.57
N PHE A 76 0.92 -4.43 -9.29
CA PHE A 76 1.47 -3.22 -8.70
C PHE A 76 2.92 -3.48 -8.32
N GLN A 77 3.86 -2.85 -9.01
CA GLN A 77 5.28 -2.99 -8.73
C GLN A 77 5.82 -1.73 -8.07
N PHE A 78 6.18 -1.80 -6.79
CA PHE A 78 6.85 -0.71 -6.09
C PHE A 78 8.35 -0.72 -6.40
N THR A 79 8.84 0.37 -7.00
CA THR A 79 10.24 0.54 -7.46
C THR A 79 11.02 1.53 -6.59
N GLY A 80 10.37 2.17 -5.62
CA GLY A 80 10.96 3.13 -4.69
C GLY A 80 11.66 2.52 -3.46
N TRP A 81 11.74 1.19 -3.34
CA TRP A 81 12.47 0.56 -2.25
C TRP A 81 13.96 0.42 -2.62
N PRO A 82 14.90 0.92 -1.80
CA PRO A 82 16.33 0.85 -2.10
C PRO A 82 16.94 -0.55 -1.94
N ASP A 83 18.08 -0.78 -2.57
CA ASP A 83 18.77 -2.07 -2.53
C ASP A 83 19.26 -2.45 -1.11
N HIS A 84 19.63 -1.43 -0.31
CA HIS A 84 20.02 -1.58 1.10
C HIS A 84 19.10 -0.76 1.99
N GLY A 85 18.78 -1.32 3.16
CA GLY A 85 17.95 -0.66 4.16
C GLY A 85 16.49 -0.52 3.75
N VAL A 86 15.95 0.66 4.04
CA VAL A 86 14.55 1.04 3.89
C VAL A 86 14.45 2.37 3.13
N PRO A 87 13.30 2.71 2.53
CA PRO A 87 13.10 4.04 1.99
C PRO A 87 13.38 5.13 3.03
N GLU A 88 13.99 6.23 2.60
CA GLU A 88 14.30 7.37 3.47
C GLU A 88 13.02 7.99 4.05
N TYR A 89 11.98 8.10 3.22
CA TYR A 89 10.68 8.62 3.60
C TYR A 89 9.56 7.60 3.33
N PRO A 90 8.56 7.47 4.20
CA PRO A 90 7.48 6.50 4.03
C PRO A 90 6.44 6.91 2.98
N ILE A 91 6.36 8.20 2.65
CA ILE A 91 5.32 8.78 1.77
C ILE A 91 5.12 8.01 0.45
N PRO A 92 6.16 7.68 -0.34
CA PRO A 92 5.95 6.94 -1.59
C PRO A 92 5.29 5.58 -1.38
N LEU A 93 5.64 4.87 -0.31
CA LEU A 93 5.04 3.57 0.01
C LEU A 93 3.59 3.73 0.49
N LEU A 94 3.31 4.75 1.31
CA LEU A 94 1.96 5.04 1.78
C LEU A 94 1.02 5.36 0.61
N LEU A 95 1.45 6.21 -0.34
CA LEU A 95 0.70 6.49 -1.56
C LEU A 95 0.48 5.24 -2.41
N PHE A 96 1.50 4.38 -2.51
CA PHE A 96 1.39 3.10 -3.20
C PHE A 96 0.35 2.17 -2.54
N ILE A 97 0.37 1.98 -1.22
CA ILE A 97 -0.62 1.19 -0.48
C ILE A 97 -2.03 1.75 -0.69
N ARG A 98 -2.20 3.08 -0.62
CA ARG A 98 -3.49 3.74 -0.87
C ARG A 98 -4.00 3.46 -2.29
N ARG A 99 -3.12 3.48 -3.29
CA ARG A 99 -3.47 3.16 -4.68
C ARG A 99 -3.89 1.69 -4.85
N VAL A 100 -3.20 0.75 -4.18
CA VAL A 100 -3.60 -0.66 -4.14
C VAL A 100 -4.99 -0.81 -3.51
N ARG A 101 -5.22 -0.19 -2.35
CA ARG A 101 -6.52 -0.27 -1.64
C ARG A 101 -7.67 0.40 -2.40
N ALA A 102 -7.41 1.50 -3.12
CA ALA A 102 -8.42 2.13 -3.96
C ALA A 102 -8.95 1.22 -5.09
N THR A 103 -8.16 0.21 -5.49
CA THR A 103 -8.55 -0.79 -6.50
C THR A 103 -9.48 -1.87 -5.92
N LEU A 104 -9.44 -2.08 -4.59
CA LEU A 104 -10.31 -3.03 -3.89
C LEU A 104 -11.68 -2.44 -3.54
N ALA A 105 -11.83 -1.11 -3.59
CA ALA A 105 -13.09 -0.47 -3.30
C ALA A 105 -14.15 -1.00 -4.28
N PRO A 106 -15.30 -1.50 -3.79
CA PRO A 106 -16.33 -2.04 -4.67
C PRO A 106 -16.74 -0.95 -5.65
N ASN A 107 -16.58 -1.22 -6.95
CA ASN A 107 -17.27 -0.46 -7.98
C ASN A 107 -18.76 -0.57 -7.66
N THR A 108 -19.39 0.54 -7.28
CA THR A 108 -20.84 0.66 -7.02
C THR A 108 -21.71 0.33 -8.24
N ASN A 109 -21.11 -0.17 -9.33
CA ASN A 109 -21.76 -0.52 -10.59
C ASN A 109 -21.93 -2.04 -10.77
N ASN A 110 -21.35 -2.89 -9.91
CA ASN A 110 -21.60 -4.34 -9.93
C ASN A 110 -22.74 -4.71 -8.98
N MET A 111 -23.93 -4.16 -9.24
CA MET A 111 -25.19 -4.43 -8.53
C MET A 111 -25.79 -5.82 -8.84
N PHE A 112 -24.94 -6.80 -9.17
CA PHE A 112 -25.34 -8.19 -9.46
C PHE A 112 -24.65 -9.24 -8.58
N GLN A 113 -24.00 -8.84 -7.48
CA GLN A 113 -23.57 -9.78 -6.43
C GLN A 113 -24.23 -9.45 -5.10
N SER A 114 -25.57 -9.49 -5.11
CA SER A 114 -26.41 -9.53 -3.92
C SER A 114 -26.47 -10.96 -3.36
N ASN A 115 -25.34 -11.52 -2.94
CA ASN A 115 -25.34 -12.71 -2.10
C ASN A 115 -24.27 -12.53 -1.02
N HIS A 116 -24.73 -12.50 0.23
CA HIS A 116 -23.91 -12.57 1.42
C HIS A 116 -22.88 -13.71 1.29
N ASN A 117 -21.62 -13.42 1.64
CA ASN A 117 -20.44 -14.32 1.65
C ASN A 117 -19.63 -14.46 0.35
N VAL A 118 -19.32 -13.38 -0.37
CA VAL A 118 -18.15 -13.41 -1.25
C VAL A 118 -16.90 -13.20 -0.39
N GLU A 119 -16.19 -14.27 -0.06
CA GLU A 119 -14.83 -14.17 0.48
C GLU A 119 -14.00 -13.30 -0.47
N GLN A 120 -13.46 -12.19 0.04
CA GLN A 120 -12.55 -11.36 -0.75
C GLN A 120 -11.33 -12.21 -1.11
N ALA A 121 -11.03 -12.32 -2.40
CA ALA A 121 -9.85 -13.03 -2.86
C ALA A 121 -8.57 -12.42 -2.25
N PRO A 122 -7.56 -13.24 -1.92
CA PRO A 122 -6.34 -12.75 -1.29
C PRO A 122 -5.53 -11.86 -2.25
N ILE A 123 -4.83 -10.88 -1.68
CA ILE A 123 -3.79 -10.12 -2.38
C ILE A 123 -2.50 -10.92 -2.34
N VAL A 124 -1.89 -11.17 -3.49
CA VAL A 124 -0.56 -11.80 -3.54
C VAL A 124 0.50 -10.73 -3.40
N VAL A 125 1.26 -10.75 -2.31
CA VAL A 125 2.38 -9.84 -2.08
C VAL A 125 3.69 -10.63 -2.12
N HIS A 126 4.68 -10.16 -2.89
CA HIS A 126 6.00 -10.78 -2.91
C HIS A 126 7.11 -9.74 -3.08
N CYS A 127 8.36 -10.17 -2.86
CA CYS A 127 9.56 -9.43 -3.21
C CYS A 127 10.55 -10.39 -3.88
N SER A 128 11.72 -10.62 -3.28
CA SER A 128 12.63 -11.72 -3.65
C SER A 128 12.32 -12.97 -2.81
N ALA A 129 12.69 -13.00 -1.53
CA ALA A 129 12.37 -14.12 -0.62
C ALA A 129 10.92 -14.09 -0.06
N GLY A 130 10.19 -12.99 -0.28
CA GLY A 130 8.81 -12.84 0.19
C GLY A 130 8.66 -12.71 1.71
N VAL A 131 9.64 -12.11 2.41
CA VAL A 131 9.61 -12.00 3.90
C VAL A 131 9.90 -10.58 4.41
N GLY A 132 10.93 -9.91 3.89
CA GLY A 132 11.34 -8.57 4.36
C GLY A 132 10.39 -7.46 3.92
N ARG A 133 10.60 -6.92 2.71
CA ARG A 133 9.74 -5.86 2.12
C ARG A 133 8.27 -6.25 2.03
N THR A 134 8.01 -7.53 1.74
CA THR A 134 6.67 -8.14 1.76
C THR A 134 6.05 -8.03 3.16
N GLY A 135 6.78 -8.38 4.21
CA GLY A 135 6.28 -8.25 5.58
C GLY A 135 6.03 -6.80 5.97
N ALA A 136 6.93 -5.88 5.61
CA ALA A 136 6.74 -4.46 5.89
C ALA A 136 5.47 -3.90 5.22
N PHE A 137 5.26 -4.22 3.93
CA PHE A 137 4.02 -3.85 3.23
C PHE A 137 2.78 -4.39 3.96
N ILE A 138 2.74 -5.69 4.26
CA ILE A 138 1.58 -6.35 4.89
C ILE A 138 1.30 -5.75 6.27
N VAL A 139 2.31 -5.52 7.11
CA VAL A 139 2.11 -4.95 8.44
C VAL A 139 1.58 -3.52 8.37
N ILE A 140 2.18 -2.66 7.55
CA ILE A 140 1.71 -1.28 7.38
C ILE A 140 0.25 -1.31 6.90
N ASP A 141 -0.05 -2.11 5.89
CA ASP A 141 -1.39 -2.23 5.32
C ASP A 141 -2.45 -2.70 6.33
N ILE A 142 -2.15 -3.75 7.12
CA ILE A 142 -3.05 -4.22 8.21
C ILE A 142 -3.25 -3.12 9.26
N MET A 143 -2.17 -2.45 9.68
CA MET A 143 -2.24 -1.43 10.73
C MET A 143 -2.94 -0.15 10.26
N LEU A 144 -2.81 0.22 8.98
CA LEU A 144 -3.58 1.32 8.40
C LEU A 144 -5.07 1.03 8.42
N GLU A 145 -5.48 -0.21 8.16
CA GLU A 145 -6.88 -0.62 8.27
C GLU A 145 -7.35 -0.58 9.72
N ARG A 146 -6.55 -1.12 10.66
CA ARG A 146 -6.84 -1.07 12.09
C ARG A 146 -7.00 0.37 12.61
N LEU A 147 -6.13 1.30 12.19
CA LEU A 147 -6.20 2.72 12.55
C LEU A 147 -7.53 3.37 12.12
N LYS A 148 -8.16 2.91 11.04
CA LYS A 148 -9.46 3.44 10.61
C LYS A 148 -10.56 3.12 11.63
N TYR A 149 -10.59 1.89 12.14
CA TYR A 149 -11.68 1.38 12.98
C TYR A 149 -11.40 1.48 14.48
N GLU A 150 -10.20 1.14 14.94
CA GLU A 150 -9.87 0.99 16.36
C GLU A 150 -9.08 2.15 16.94
N LYS A 151 -8.52 3.02 16.11
CA LYS A 151 -7.64 4.14 16.53
C LYS A 151 -6.45 3.68 17.39
N THR A 152 -6.01 2.44 17.22
CA THR A 152 -4.86 1.83 17.90
C THR A 152 -3.97 1.10 16.89
N VAL A 153 -2.71 0.87 17.28
CA VAL A 153 -1.74 0.06 16.52
C VAL A 153 -1.12 -0.99 17.43
N ASP A 154 -0.82 -2.16 16.88
CA ASP A 154 -0.06 -3.23 17.54
C ASP A 154 0.91 -3.86 16.55
N ILE A 155 1.98 -3.13 16.25
CA ILE A 155 3.00 -3.57 15.29
C ILE A 155 3.68 -4.84 15.80
N TYR A 156 4.02 -4.91 17.09
CA TYR A 156 4.66 -6.07 17.70
C TYR A 156 3.79 -7.33 17.57
N GLY A 157 2.53 -7.25 18.00
CA GLY A 157 1.60 -8.37 17.93
C GLY A 157 1.34 -8.82 16.50
N CYS A 158 1.18 -7.87 15.57
CA CYS A 158 1.02 -8.15 14.14
C CYS A 158 2.22 -8.90 13.55
N VAL A 159 3.44 -8.38 13.75
CA VAL A 159 4.68 -9.04 13.27
C VAL A 159 4.85 -10.41 13.90
N LYS A 160 4.59 -10.54 15.21
CA LYS A 160 4.66 -11.83 15.92
C LYS A 160 3.66 -12.84 15.35
N ALA A 161 2.45 -12.42 15.00
CA ALA A 161 1.44 -13.26 14.37
C ALA A 161 1.87 -13.68 12.95
N LEU A 162 2.35 -12.75 12.12
CA LEU A 162 2.84 -13.06 10.77
C LEU A 162 4.01 -14.04 10.79
N ARG A 163 4.93 -13.93 11.76
CA ARG A 163 6.06 -14.86 11.92
C ARG A 163 5.65 -16.28 12.29
N LYS A 164 4.42 -16.50 12.79
CA LYS A 164 3.86 -17.85 12.98
C LYS A 164 3.33 -18.46 11.69
N GLN A 165 2.97 -17.63 10.70
CA GLN A 165 2.42 -18.06 9.42
C GLN A 165 3.49 -18.21 8.34
N ARG A 166 4.51 -17.34 8.36
CA ARG A 166 5.64 -17.37 7.44
C ARG A 166 6.92 -16.94 8.17
N ASN A 167 8.02 -17.65 7.91
CA ASN A 167 9.30 -17.37 8.54
C ASN A 167 9.79 -15.95 8.25
N PHE A 168 10.46 -15.34 9.24
CA PHE A 168 11.20 -14.07 9.09
C PHE A 168 10.41 -12.87 8.54
N MET A 169 9.08 -12.87 8.62
CA MET A 169 8.26 -11.71 8.26
C MET A 169 8.75 -10.46 8.99
N VAL A 170 9.03 -9.40 8.22
CA VAL A 170 9.83 -8.23 8.65
C VAL A 170 11.20 -8.69 9.09
N GLN A 171 12.17 -8.72 8.18
CA GLN A 171 13.41 -9.47 8.34
C GLN A 171 14.48 -8.70 9.13
N THR A 172 14.50 -7.38 9.03
CA THR A 172 15.52 -6.52 9.67
C THR A 172 14.91 -5.55 10.67
N GLU A 173 15.73 -5.06 11.58
CA GLU A 173 15.35 -4.00 12.54
C GLU A 173 14.97 -2.70 11.82
N ASP A 174 15.74 -2.29 10.81
CA ASP A 174 15.42 -1.09 10.01
C ASP A 174 14.02 -1.15 9.39
N GLN A 175 13.60 -2.34 8.91
CA GLN A 175 12.23 -2.53 8.39
C GLN A 175 11.19 -2.38 9.50
N TYR A 176 11.49 -2.87 10.70
CA TYR A 176 10.60 -2.72 11.85
C TYR A 176 10.47 -1.24 12.26
N ILE A 177 11.58 -0.50 12.36
CA ILE A 177 11.59 0.94 12.62
C ILE A 177 10.81 1.70 11.53
N PHE A 178 11.06 1.37 10.27
CA PHE A 178 10.37 2.02 9.14
C PHE A 178 8.85 1.84 9.18
N ILE A 179 8.35 0.68 9.61
CA ILE A 179 6.91 0.46 9.81
C ILE A 179 6.35 1.45 10.86
N HIS A 180 7.06 1.66 11.97
CA HIS A 180 6.66 2.65 12.98
C HIS A 180 6.63 4.06 12.39
N SER A 181 7.68 4.47 11.69
CA SER A 181 7.76 5.79 11.03
C SER A 181 6.63 6.00 10.02
N ALA A 182 6.31 4.96 9.23
CA ALA A 182 5.25 5.03 8.23
C ALA A 182 3.85 5.21 8.85
N LEU A 183 3.57 4.55 9.97
CA LEU A 183 2.29 4.73 10.66
C LEU A 183 2.20 6.07 11.38
N LEU A 184 3.30 6.54 11.96
CA LEU A 184 3.35 7.86 12.60
C LEU A 184 3.07 8.96 11.57
N GLU A 185 3.64 8.88 10.38
CA GLU A 185 3.39 9.82 9.29
C GLU A 185 1.89 9.93 8.97
N VAL A 186 1.18 8.80 8.90
CA VAL A 186 -0.27 8.79 8.64
C VAL A 186 -1.08 9.38 9.80
N ILE A 187 -0.66 9.12 11.05
CA ILE A 187 -1.32 9.67 12.23
C ILE A 187 -1.17 11.19 12.27
N ASP A 188 0.03 11.69 11.97
CA ASP A 188 0.36 13.12 12.03
C ASP A 188 -0.26 13.90 10.87
N ALA A 189 -0.13 13.42 9.63
CA ALA A 189 -0.58 14.14 8.44
C ALA A 189 -2.06 13.90 8.10
N GLY A 190 -2.61 12.74 8.48
CA GLY A 190 -3.95 12.33 8.08
C GLY A 190 -4.10 12.17 6.56
N ASN A 191 -5.31 12.43 6.04
CA ASN A 191 -5.58 12.41 4.60
C ASN A 191 -5.78 13.83 4.04
N THR A 192 -4.77 14.32 3.32
CA THR A 192 -4.76 15.63 2.65
C THR A 192 -5.11 15.55 1.15
N GLU A 193 -5.46 14.38 0.61
CA GLU A 193 -5.82 14.23 -0.80
C GLU A 193 -7.25 14.73 -1.07
N VAL A 194 -7.40 15.57 -2.10
CA VAL A 194 -8.69 16.18 -2.47
C VAL A 194 -9.02 15.85 -3.92
N PRO A 195 -10.19 15.23 -4.22
CA PRO A 195 -10.64 15.06 -5.59
C PRO A 195 -10.72 16.41 -6.30
N ALA A 196 -10.23 16.50 -7.55
CA ALA A 196 -10.15 17.78 -8.29
C ALA A 196 -11.49 18.55 -8.32
N ARG A 197 -12.62 17.84 -8.48
CA ARG A 197 -13.97 18.41 -8.44
C ARG A 197 -14.33 19.13 -7.13
N ASN A 198 -13.66 18.79 -6.03
CA ASN A 198 -13.89 19.34 -4.70
C ASN A 198 -12.87 20.42 -4.31
N LEU A 199 -11.86 20.69 -5.15
CA LEU A 199 -10.73 21.57 -4.80
C LEU A 199 -11.18 22.98 -4.41
N SER A 200 -12.10 23.58 -5.17
CA SER A 200 -12.62 24.93 -4.87
C SER A 200 -13.31 24.99 -3.50
N ALA A 201 -14.14 24.00 -3.17
CA ALA A 201 -14.81 23.92 -1.88
C ALA A 201 -13.82 23.70 -0.73
N HIS A 202 -12.79 22.87 -0.96
CA HIS A 202 -11.74 22.60 0.02
C HIS A 202 -10.92 23.87 0.33
N ILE A 203 -10.50 24.62 -0.68
CA ILE A 203 -9.77 25.89 -0.51
C ILE A 203 -10.62 26.91 0.26
N LYS A 204 -11.92 27.03 -0.06
CA LYS A 204 -12.84 27.90 0.68
C LYS A 204 -12.89 27.51 2.16
N LYS A 205 -12.98 26.21 2.46
CA LYS A 205 -12.97 25.70 3.83
C LYS A 205 -11.67 26.03 4.57
N LEU A 206 -10.51 25.82 3.95
CA LEU A 206 -9.21 26.09 4.57
C LEU A 206 -8.97 27.58 4.87
N ARG A 207 -9.60 28.48 4.12
CA ARG A 207 -9.47 29.94 4.32
C ARG A 207 -10.41 30.51 5.38
N MET A 208 -11.39 29.74 5.87
CA MET A 208 -12.26 30.21 6.95
C MET A 208 -11.44 30.42 8.22
N LEU A 209 -11.69 31.54 8.90
CA LEU A 209 -11.03 31.85 10.17
C LEU A 209 -11.76 31.16 11.32
N ASP A 210 -11.01 30.64 12.27
CA ASP A 210 -11.53 30.16 13.54
C ASP A 210 -11.72 31.30 14.55
N ALA A 211 -12.19 30.97 15.76
CA ALA A 211 -12.43 31.95 16.83
C ALA A 211 -11.16 32.69 17.29
N THR A 212 -9.97 32.19 16.95
CA THR A 212 -8.67 32.80 17.27
C THR A 212 -8.08 33.62 16.12
N GLY A 213 -8.77 33.67 14.97
CA GLY A 213 -8.33 34.39 13.78
C GLY A 213 -7.35 33.61 12.90
N GLY A 214 -7.03 32.36 13.24
CA GLY A 214 -6.22 31.46 12.41
C GLY A 214 -7.04 30.77 11.33
N SER A 215 -6.41 30.37 10.23
CA SER A 215 -7.07 29.61 9.15
C SER A 215 -6.59 28.16 9.09
N GLY A 216 -7.42 27.26 8.56
CA GLY A 216 -7.01 25.87 8.30
C GLY A 216 -5.77 25.79 7.40
N MET A 217 -5.64 26.72 6.44
CA MET A 217 -4.47 26.85 5.56
C MET A 217 -3.18 27.15 6.36
N GLU A 218 -3.27 28.07 7.32
CA GLU A 218 -2.13 28.43 8.17
C GLU A 218 -1.75 27.28 9.10
N LEU A 219 -2.74 26.59 9.67
CA LEU A 219 -2.51 25.41 10.50
C LEU A 219 -1.81 24.30 9.70
N GLU A 220 -2.31 23.98 8.51
CA GLU A 220 -1.70 22.97 7.62
C GLU A 220 -0.26 23.34 7.27
N PHE A 221 0.01 24.60 6.90
CA PHE A 221 1.36 25.04 6.59
C PHE A 221 2.30 24.97 7.82
N LYS A 222 1.80 25.29 9.01
CA LYS A 222 2.56 25.12 10.26
C LYS A 222 2.92 23.64 10.50
N PHE A 223 2.02 22.70 10.22
CA PHE A 223 2.33 21.27 10.36
C PHE A 223 3.49 20.81 9.47
N ILE A 224 3.67 21.43 8.29
CA ILE A 224 4.81 21.15 7.41
C ILE A 224 6.13 21.66 8.02
N LEU A 225 6.12 22.81 8.67
CA LEU A 225 7.34 23.45 9.20
C LEU A 225 7.91 22.76 10.45
N TYR A 226 7.08 22.11 11.27
CA TYR A 226 7.54 21.42 12.48
C TYR A 226 7.98 19.99 12.17
N GLU A 227 9.03 19.82 11.36
CA GLU A 227 9.49 18.51 10.84
C GLU A 227 10.31 17.68 11.84
N ASP A 228 10.68 18.21 13.01
CA ASP A 228 11.48 17.44 13.96
C ASP A 228 10.60 16.59 14.89
N THR A 229 10.61 15.28 14.66
CA THR A 229 9.89 14.25 15.43
C THR A 229 10.26 14.30 16.92
N LEU A 230 11.49 14.71 17.25
CA LEU A 230 11.96 14.93 18.62
C LEU A 230 11.22 16.10 19.29
N THR A 231 10.99 17.19 18.56
CA THR A 231 10.26 18.36 19.07
C THR A 231 8.77 18.01 19.30
N ARG A 232 8.19 17.14 18.46
CA ARG A 232 6.80 16.67 18.62
C ARG A 232 6.61 15.75 19.83
N LEU A 233 7.51 14.79 20.06
CA LEU A 233 7.45 13.90 21.23
C LEU A 233 7.65 14.65 22.55
N LEU A 234 8.56 15.63 22.59
CA LEU A 234 8.74 16.50 23.75
C LEU A 234 7.48 17.33 24.05
N ASN A 235 6.84 17.87 23.02
CA ASN A 235 5.60 18.64 23.19
C ASN A 235 4.38 17.80 23.59
N LEU A 236 4.33 16.51 23.21
CA LEU A 236 3.30 15.57 23.65
C LEU A 236 3.54 15.10 25.10
N ALA A 237 4.79 14.88 25.50
CA ALA A 237 5.16 14.55 26.87
C ALA A 237 4.86 15.69 27.86
N HIS A 238 5.00 16.95 27.42
CA HIS A 238 4.64 18.12 28.23
C HIS A 238 3.13 18.39 28.35
N LYS A 239 2.29 17.69 27.58
CA LYS A 239 0.82 17.83 27.63
C LYS A 239 0.10 16.75 28.43
N GLN A 240 0.80 15.75 28.98
CA GLN A 240 0.20 14.86 29.98
C GLN A 240 0.38 15.47 31.38
N PRO A 241 -0.71 15.85 32.08
CA PRO A 241 -0.60 16.08 33.51
C PRO A 241 -0.26 14.73 34.15
N ILE A 242 0.87 14.68 34.83
CA ILE A 242 1.23 13.58 35.72
C ILE A 242 0.19 13.58 36.84
N SER A 243 -0.91 12.84 36.66
CA SER A 243 -1.77 12.44 37.77
C SER A 243 -1.06 11.29 38.49
N LYS A 244 -0.60 11.58 39.70
CA LYS A 244 -0.14 10.59 40.67
C LYS A 244 -1.24 9.59 41.03
#